data_AF-A0A270NHF3-F1
#
_entry.id   AF-A0A270NHF3-F1
#
_cell.length_a   1.000
_cell.length_b   1.000
_cell.length_c   1.000
_cell.angle_alpha   90.00
_cell.angle_beta   90.00
_cell.angle_gamma   90.00
#
_symmetry.space_group_name_H-M   'P 1'
#
loop_
_entity.id
_entity.type
_entity.pdbx_description
1 polymer ?
#
loop_
_entity_poly.entity_id
_entity_poly.type
_entity_poly.pdbx_seq_one_letter_code
_entity_poly.pdbx_strand_id
1 'polypeptide(L)'
;MGKWYLRKIEIGDVLVACLVAGGLAATLSWLIFAWVGAGAEKFPWGSLGDWLAAIGTWVIGYGAWKYAREAHLLRQSELERAARRDHHLHAGRVQALREWAKIVRRPFRVTVDFEKASEGGLLVGTVKGAAKGAVELLKLVPLDDEAWRYLDKRDVELKVKLATFLLLFESQATTVLERTKKSDPKAPIDTVSNSLWPEARETLADLDAIGIKLEEAAERIPEI
;
A
#
# COMPACT_ATOMS: atom_id res chain seq x y z
N MET A 1 -13.46 15.93 31.80
CA MET A 1 -14.74 15.45 31.25
C MET A 1 -14.51 14.09 30.60
N GLY A 2 -14.99 13.01 31.22
CA GLY A 2 -14.74 11.63 30.79
C GLY A 2 -15.44 11.28 29.48
N LYS A 3 -14.80 10.42 28.67
CA LYS A 3 -15.29 9.92 27.38
C LYS A 3 -16.47 8.96 27.56
N TRP A 4 -17.63 9.48 27.96
CA TRP A 4 -18.87 8.71 28.21
C TRP A 4 -19.38 7.96 26.96
N TYR A 5 -18.93 8.35 25.77
CA TYR A 5 -19.34 7.83 24.47
C TYR A 5 -18.58 6.57 24.00
N LEU A 6 -17.61 6.07 24.78
CA LEU A 6 -16.90 4.81 24.51
C LEU A 6 -17.49 3.60 25.26
N ARG A 7 -18.51 3.80 26.11
CA ARG A 7 -19.18 2.69 26.78
C ARG A 7 -19.95 1.88 25.75
N LYS A 8 -19.62 0.58 25.63
CA LYS A 8 -20.49 -0.40 24.98
C LYS A 8 -21.86 -0.31 25.66
N ILE A 9 -22.93 -0.33 24.88
CA ILE A 9 -24.29 -0.35 25.42
C ILE A 9 -24.41 -1.64 26.24
N GLU A 10 -24.37 -1.49 27.56
CA GLU A 10 -24.55 -2.60 28.49
C GLU A 10 -26.05 -2.87 28.63
N ILE A 11 -26.41 -4.11 28.96
CA ILE A 11 -27.83 -4.50 29.14
C ILE A 11 -28.53 -3.58 30.16
N GLY A 12 -27.78 -3.06 31.15
CA GLY A 12 -28.27 -2.09 32.12
C GLY A 12 -28.76 -0.78 31.51
N ASP A 13 -28.08 -0.25 30.48
CA ASP A 13 -28.48 0.99 29.82
C ASP A 13 -29.80 0.81 29.03
N VAL A 14 -29.98 -0.37 28.44
CA VAL A 14 -31.23 -0.73 27.74
C VAL A 14 -32.38 -0.87 28.73
N LEU A 15 -32.15 -1.49 29.89
CA LEU A 15 -33.16 -1.63 30.94
C LEU A 15 -33.58 -0.26 31.51
N VAL A 16 -32.62 0.64 31.76
CA VAL A 16 -32.93 2.00 32.21
C VAL A 16 -33.73 2.75 31.15
N ALA A 17 -33.36 2.63 29.87
CA ALA A 17 -34.13 3.25 28.78
C ALA A 17 -35.56 2.68 28.70
N CYS A 18 -35.74 1.36 28.83
CA CYS A 18 -37.06 0.73 28.85
C CYS A 18 -37.90 1.17 30.07
N LEU A 19 -37.29 1.31 31.25
CA LEU A 19 -37.99 1.77 32.45
C LEU A 19 -38.40 3.24 32.34
N VAL A 20 -37.53 4.10 31.81
CA VAL A 20 -37.85 5.52 31.57
C VAL A 20 -38.95 5.64 30.52
N ALA A 21 -38.86 4.88 29.41
CA ALA A 21 -39.90 4.87 28.38
C ALA A 21 -41.23 4.34 28.92
N GLY A 22 -41.21 3.25 29.69
CA GLY A 22 -42.40 2.68 30.33
C GLY A 22 -43.03 3.63 31.35
N GLY A 23 -42.22 4.30 32.17
CA GLY A 23 -42.67 5.32 33.12
C GLY A 23 -43.28 6.53 32.43
N LEU A 24 -42.67 7.01 31.35
CA LEU A 24 -43.21 8.09 30.53
C LEU A 24 -44.51 7.68 29.83
N ALA A 25 -44.60 6.46 29.29
CA ALA A 25 -45.82 5.94 28.68
C ALA A 25 -46.97 5.77 29.69
N ALA A 26 -46.66 5.29 30.90
CA ALA A 26 -47.64 5.13 31.97
C ALA A 26 -48.14 6.49 32.49
N THR A 27 -47.24 7.46 32.67
CA THR A 27 -47.63 8.83 33.05
C THR A 27 -48.42 9.54 31.96
N LEU A 28 -48.07 9.33 30.68
CA LEU A 28 -48.86 9.79 29.54
C LEU A 28 -50.27 9.21 29.55
N SER A 29 -50.36 7.89 29.69
CA SER A 29 -51.63 7.17 29.67
C SER A 29 -52.51 7.65 30.81
N TRP A 30 -51.94 7.82 32.01
CA TRP A 30 -52.65 8.38 33.15
C TRP A 30 -53.13 9.80 32.93
N LEU A 31 -52.30 10.68 32.35
CA LEU A 31 -52.69 12.05 32.00
C LEU A 31 -53.80 12.10 30.94
N ILE A 32 -53.78 11.20 29.96
CA ILE A 32 -54.86 11.06 28.96
C ILE A 32 -56.16 10.62 29.63
N PHE A 33 -56.13 9.61 30.51
CA PHE A 33 -57.32 9.18 31.24
C PHE A 33 -57.83 10.26 32.21
N ALA A 34 -56.95 11.00 32.86
CA ALA A 34 -57.30 12.14 33.71
C ALA A 34 -57.93 13.29 32.89
N TRP A 35 -57.43 13.54 31.66
CA TRP A 35 -57.97 14.52 30.72
C TRP A 35 -59.38 14.16 30.23
N VAL A 36 -59.62 12.89 29.90
CA VAL A 36 -60.96 12.38 29.54
C VAL A 36 -61.94 12.48 30.72
N GLY A 37 -61.47 12.24 31.95
CA GLY A 37 -62.29 12.31 33.16
C GLY A 37 -62.63 13.72 33.65
N ALA A 38 -61.76 14.71 33.42
CA ALA A 38 -61.90 16.06 33.98
C ALA A 38 -62.51 17.11 33.03
N GLY A 39 -62.72 16.76 31.75
CA GLY A 39 -63.25 17.66 30.73
C GLY A 39 -62.16 18.49 30.04
N ALA A 40 -62.04 18.30 28.73
CA ALA A 40 -60.94 18.76 27.88
C ALA A 40 -60.76 20.29 27.76
N GLU A 41 -61.69 21.11 28.24
CA GLU A 41 -61.82 22.52 27.84
C GLU A 41 -61.06 23.54 28.72
N LYS A 42 -60.29 23.13 29.74
CA LYS A 42 -59.76 24.08 30.76
C LYS A 42 -58.24 24.19 30.90
N PHE A 43 -57.43 23.77 29.91
CA PHE A 43 -55.98 23.99 29.97
C PHE A 43 -55.52 25.13 29.06
N PRO A 44 -54.98 26.25 29.60
CA PRO A 44 -54.61 27.42 28.81
C PRO A 44 -53.35 27.26 27.93
N TRP A 45 -52.70 26.08 27.92
CA TRP A 45 -51.35 25.87 27.36
C TRP A 45 -51.34 24.93 26.13
N GLY A 46 -52.47 24.71 25.46
CA GLY A 46 -52.59 23.86 24.26
C GLY A 46 -53.15 22.46 24.52
N SER A 47 -53.51 21.73 23.46
CA SER A 47 -54.08 20.38 23.60
C SER A 47 -53.00 19.39 24.03
N LEU A 48 -53.37 18.36 24.80
CA LEU A 48 -52.41 17.34 25.26
C LEU A 48 -51.73 16.65 24.05
N GLY A 49 -52.46 16.50 22.93
CA GLY A 49 -51.92 15.99 21.67
C GLY A 49 -50.77 16.83 21.11
N ASP A 50 -50.80 18.16 21.27
CA ASP A 50 -49.73 19.04 20.79
C ASP A 50 -48.44 18.86 21.57
N TRP A 51 -48.56 18.67 22.90
CA TRP A 51 -47.41 18.37 23.75
C TRP A 51 -46.81 16.99 23.48
N LEU A 52 -47.67 15.98 23.20
CA LEU A 52 -47.18 14.65 22.81
C LEU A 52 -46.49 14.65 21.46
N ALA A 53 -47.04 15.38 20.49
CA ALA A 53 -46.41 15.56 19.19
C ALA A 53 -45.05 16.28 19.31
N ALA A 54 -44.96 17.32 20.16
CA ALA A 54 -43.71 18.03 20.42
C ALA A 54 -42.66 17.11 21.06
N ILE A 55 -43.01 16.33 22.09
CA ILE A 55 -42.10 15.38 22.73
C ILE A 55 -41.68 14.27 21.75
N GLY A 56 -42.63 13.71 20.99
CA GLY A 56 -42.33 12.70 19.97
C GLY A 56 -41.36 13.20 18.91
N THR A 57 -41.53 14.45 18.47
CA THR A 57 -40.63 15.09 17.50
C THR A 57 -39.22 15.28 18.07
N TRP A 58 -39.09 15.64 19.34
CA TRP A 58 -37.79 15.74 20.02
C TRP A 58 -37.10 14.38 20.12
N VAL A 59 -37.82 13.32 20.47
CA VAL A 59 -37.26 11.96 20.56
C VAL A 59 -36.79 11.47 19.18
N ILE A 60 -37.59 11.68 18.14
CA ILE A 60 -37.23 11.33 16.77
C ILE A 60 -36.01 12.14 16.30
N GLY A 61 -35.99 13.45 16.55
CA GLY A 61 -34.86 14.33 16.22
C GLY A 61 -33.57 13.92 16.93
N TYR A 62 -33.65 13.55 18.21
CA TYR A 62 -32.51 13.04 18.98
C TYR A 62 -32.01 11.70 18.42
N GLY A 63 -32.92 10.78 18.09
CA GLY A 63 -32.60 9.51 17.44
C GLY A 63 -31.86 9.73 16.12
N ALA A 64 -32.41 10.56 15.24
CA ALA A 64 -31.80 10.91 13.96
C ALA A 64 -30.42 11.55 14.13
N TRP A 65 -30.26 12.48 15.08
CA TRP A 65 -28.96 13.08 15.40
C TRP A 65 -27.94 12.06 15.88
N LYS A 66 -28.34 11.14 16.77
CA LYS A 66 -27.46 10.09 17.29
C LYS A 66 -27.01 9.14 16.16
N TYR A 67 -27.93 8.68 15.32
CA TYR A 67 -27.60 7.83 14.17
C TYR A 67 -26.70 8.53 13.16
N ALA A 68 -26.99 9.80 12.82
CA ALA A 68 -26.15 10.59 11.93
C ALA A 68 -24.73 10.74 12.49
N ARG A 69 -24.59 10.95 13.80
CA ARG A 69 -23.30 11.06 14.49
C ARG A 69 -22.55 9.72 14.51
N GLU A 70 -23.21 8.61 14.81
CA GLU A 70 -22.57 7.28 14.79
C GLU A 70 -22.11 6.90 13.37
N ALA A 71 -22.94 7.16 12.35
CA ALA A 71 -22.54 6.97 10.96
C ALA A 71 -21.34 7.86 10.57
N HIS A 72 -21.30 9.10 11.04
CA HIS A 72 -20.16 9.99 10.81
C HIS A 72 -18.87 9.47 11.47
N LEU A 73 -18.96 9.00 12.73
CA LEU A 73 -17.81 8.44 13.44
C LEU A 73 -17.30 7.14 12.80
N LEU A 74 -18.19 6.26 12.34
CA LEU A 74 -17.82 5.07 11.59
C LEU A 74 -17.06 5.45 10.32
N ARG A 75 -17.59 6.40 9.55
CA ARG A 75 -16.94 6.89 8.33
C ARG A 75 -15.56 7.50 8.61
N GLN A 76 -15.40 8.27 9.68
CA GLN A 76 -14.10 8.78 10.09
C GLN A 76 -13.11 7.64 10.39
N SER A 77 -13.54 6.61 11.12
CA SER A 77 -12.68 5.47 11.44
C SER A 77 -12.30 4.64 10.19
N GLU A 78 -13.19 4.53 9.21
CA GLU A 78 -12.91 3.88 7.94
C GLU A 78 -11.91 4.66 7.10
N LEU A 79 -12.05 6.00 7.07
CA LEU A 79 -11.10 6.90 6.41
C LEU A 79 -9.71 6.81 7.07
N GLU A 80 -9.63 6.80 8.40
CA GLU A 80 -8.35 6.63 9.11
C GLU A 80 -7.70 5.28 8.81
N ARG A 81 -8.48 4.19 8.76
CA ARG A 81 -7.98 2.86 8.40
C ARG A 81 -7.56 2.78 6.93
N ALA A 82 -8.28 3.44 6.03
CA ALA A 82 -7.89 3.56 4.63
C ALA A 82 -6.57 4.32 4.51
N ALA A 83 -6.45 5.49 5.13
CA ALA A 83 -5.23 6.29 5.13
C ALA A 83 -4.01 5.52 5.68
N ARG A 84 -4.18 4.75 6.76
CA ARG A 84 -3.09 3.90 7.28
C ARG A 84 -2.69 2.78 6.30
N ARG A 85 -3.66 2.14 5.66
CA ARG A 85 -3.39 1.11 4.64
C ARG A 85 -2.63 1.72 3.46
N ASP A 86 -3.07 2.88 2.99
CA ASP A 86 -2.42 3.58 1.89
C ASP A 86 -0.99 3.99 2.26
N HIS A 87 -0.76 4.47 3.48
CA HIS A 87 0.58 4.78 3.99
C HIS A 87 1.49 3.54 4.05
N HIS A 88 0.99 2.40 4.56
CA HIS A 88 1.78 1.16 4.58
C HIS A 88 2.08 0.64 3.16
N LEU A 89 1.14 0.75 2.24
CA LEU A 89 1.34 0.38 0.84
C LEU A 89 2.35 1.31 0.17
N HIS A 90 2.30 2.61 0.44
CA HIS A 90 3.27 3.60 -0.04
C HIS A 90 4.69 3.25 0.42
N ALA A 91 4.88 3.08 1.73
CA ALA A 91 6.18 2.71 2.30
C ALA A 91 6.71 1.39 1.71
N GLY A 92 5.85 0.37 1.58
CA GLY A 92 6.22 -0.91 0.98
C GLY A 92 6.66 -0.80 -0.49
N ARG A 93 6.00 0.05 -1.28
CA ARG A 93 6.34 0.27 -2.69
C ARG A 93 7.64 1.07 -2.86
N VAL A 94 7.88 2.07 -2.02
CA VAL A 94 9.17 2.79 -2.00
C VAL A 94 10.31 1.84 -1.61
N GLN A 95 10.09 0.99 -0.60
CA GLN A 95 11.06 -0.03 -0.23
C GLN A 95 11.33 -1.03 -1.37
N ALA A 96 10.28 -1.45 -2.09
CA ALA A 96 10.43 -2.34 -3.25
C ALA A 96 11.31 -1.71 -4.35
N LEU A 97 11.12 -0.42 -4.67
CA LEU A 97 11.98 0.29 -5.63
C LEU A 97 13.46 0.27 -5.20
N ARG A 98 13.75 0.49 -3.91
CA ARG A 98 15.12 0.41 -3.37
C ARG A 98 15.70 -1.00 -3.49
N GLU A 99 14.90 -2.03 -3.21
CA GLU A 99 15.36 -3.41 -3.37
C GLU A 99 15.59 -3.78 -4.84
N TRP A 100 14.74 -3.31 -5.77
CA TRP A 100 14.98 -3.50 -7.20
C TRP A 100 16.23 -2.78 -7.68
N ALA A 101 16.50 -1.56 -7.20
CA ALA A 101 17.74 -0.86 -7.46
C ALA A 101 18.96 -1.69 -7.05
N LYS A 102 18.93 -2.33 -5.86
CA LYS A 102 20.00 -3.23 -5.41
C LYS A 102 20.11 -4.48 -6.29
N ILE A 103 18.99 -5.07 -6.69
CA ILE A 103 18.95 -6.25 -7.57
C ILE A 103 19.63 -5.94 -8.91
N VAL A 104 19.31 -4.80 -9.52
CA VAL A 104 19.89 -4.37 -10.82
C VAL A 104 21.40 -4.21 -10.75
N ARG A 105 21.93 -3.70 -9.63
CA ARG A 105 23.37 -3.42 -9.43
C ARG A 105 24.20 -4.67 -9.13
N ARG A 106 23.58 -5.67 -8.53
CA ARG A 106 24.28 -6.83 -7.97
C ARG A 106 25.07 -7.65 -9.01
N PRO A 107 24.55 -7.93 -10.23
CA PRO A 107 25.31 -8.65 -11.25
C PRO A 107 26.65 -8.02 -11.60
N PHE A 108 26.69 -6.70 -11.79
CA PHE A 108 27.93 -6.00 -12.15
C PHE A 108 28.97 -6.10 -11.04
N ARG A 109 28.56 -5.82 -9.79
CA ARG A 109 29.46 -5.90 -8.62
C ARG A 109 30.06 -7.29 -8.45
N VAL A 110 29.21 -8.32 -8.55
CA VAL A 110 29.66 -9.71 -8.45
C VAL A 110 30.67 -10.04 -9.56
N THR A 111 30.41 -9.63 -10.80
CA THR A 111 31.36 -9.80 -11.91
C THR A 111 32.69 -9.10 -11.64
N VAL A 112 32.67 -7.85 -11.20
CA VAL A 112 33.88 -7.07 -10.88
C VAL A 112 34.68 -7.70 -9.74
N ASP A 113 34.00 -8.20 -8.70
CA ASP A 113 34.67 -8.86 -7.58
C ASP A 113 35.33 -10.17 -8.02
N PHE A 114 34.67 -10.94 -8.89
CA PHE A 114 35.25 -12.15 -9.49
C PHE A 114 36.45 -11.84 -10.39
N GLU A 115 36.39 -10.78 -11.20
CA GLU A 115 37.51 -10.34 -12.04
C GLU A 115 38.74 -9.98 -11.19
N LYS A 116 38.54 -9.23 -10.11
CA LYS A 116 39.63 -8.87 -9.17
C LYS A 116 40.24 -10.08 -8.49
N ALA A 117 39.43 -11.10 -8.19
CA ALA A 117 39.89 -12.34 -7.55
C ALA A 117 40.58 -13.30 -8.53
N SER A 118 40.47 -13.07 -9.83
CA SER A 118 40.99 -13.98 -10.86
C SER A 118 42.34 -13.51 -11.39
N GLU A 119 43.42 -14.10 -10.88
CA GLU A 119 44.81 -13.77 -11.27
C GLU A 119 45.13 -14.12 -12.74
N GLY A 120 44.35 -15.01 -13.37
CA GLY A 120 44.58 -15.52 -14.74
C GLY A 120 43.52 -15.13 -15.77
N GLY A 121 42.63 -14.18 -15.44
CA GLY A 121 41.50 -13.80 -16.29
C GLY A 121 40.29 -14.71 -16.16
N LEU A 122 39.14 -14.24 -16.67
CA LEU A 122 37.87 -14.93 -16.49
C LEU A 122 37.80 -16.23 -17.29
N LEU A 123 37.36 -17.31 -16.63
CA LEU A 123 37.10 -18.60 -17.27
C LEU A 123 35.72 -18.61 -17.93
N VAL A 124 35.58 -19.37 -19.02
CA VAL A 124 34.30 -19.56 -19.73
C VAL A 124 33.20 -20.05 -18.79
N GLY A 125 33.50 -21.00 -17.89
CA GLY A 125 32.54 -21.51 -16.92
C GLY A 125 32.01 -20.43 -15.97
N THR A 126 32.89 -19.54 -15.51
CA THR A 126 32.55 -18.42 -14.63
C THR A 126 31.67 -17.41 -15.36
N VAL A 127 32.04 -17.03 -16.58
CA VAL A 127 31.27 -16.09 -17.42
C VAL A 127 29.87 -16.64 -17.72
N LYS A 128 29.77 -17.93 -18.06
CA LYS A 128 28.49 -18.61 -18.28
C LYS A 128 27.61 -18.60 -17.03
N GLY A 129 28.21 -18.87 -15.86
CA GLY A 129 27.53 -18.79 -14.57
C GLY A 129 27.04 -17.38 -14.25
N ALA A 130 27.90 -16.38 -14.45
CA ALA A 130 27.60 -14.97 -14.21
C ALA A 130 26.49 -14.47 -15.14
N ALA A 131 26.58 -14.73 -16.46
CA ALA A 131 25.56 -14.35 -17.43
C ALA A 131 24.20 -14.98 -17.11
N LYS A 132 24.17 -16.29 -16.83
CA LYS A 132 22.94 -16.99 -16.46
C LYS A 132 22.34 -16.45 -15.15
N GLY A 133 23.18 -16.29 -14.12
CA GLY A 133 22.75 -15.79 -12.82
C GLY A 133 22.23 -14.35 -12.90
N ALA A 134 22.89 -13.50 -13.70
CA ALA A 134 22.47 -12.13 -13.95
C ALA A 134 21.10 -12.07 -14.62
N VAL A 135 20.87 -12.85 -15.68
CA VAL A 135 19.57 -12.90 -16.38
C VAL A 135 18.46 -13.31 -15.41
N GLU A 136 18.65 -14.39 -14.63
CA GLU A 136 17.63 -14.86 -13.69
C GLU A 136 17.37 -13.86 -12.56
N LEU A 137 18.42 -13.18 -12.08
CA LEU A 137 18.28 -12.16 -11.04
C LEU A 137 17.53 -10.92 -11.56
N LEU A 138 17.84 -10.48 -12.78
CA LEU A 138 17.23 -9.29 -13.38
C LEU A 138 15.76 -9.49 -13.76
N LYS A 139 15.32 -10.73 -14.01
CA LYS A 139 13.90 -11.08 -14.18
C LYS A 139 13.05 -10.80 -12.94
N LEU A 140 13.67 -10.67 -11.75
CA LEU A 140 12.95 -10.35 -10.52
C LEU A 140 12.51 -8.89 -10.43
N VAL A 141 12.86 -8.04 -11.40
CA VAL A 141 12.46 -6.63 -11.44
C VAL A 141 11.16 -6.49 -12.24
N PRO A 142 10.00 -6.28 -11.59
CA PRO A 142 8.72 -6.21 -12.27
C PRO A 142 8.53 -4.85 -12.93
N LEU A 143 8.70 -4.75 -14.24
CA LEU A 143 8.58 -3.48 -14.98
C LEU A 143 7.12 -2.97 -15.09
N ASP A 144 6.13 -3.79 -14.79
CA ASP A 144 4.70 -3.49 -14.85
C ASP A 144 4.09 -3.05 -13.51
N ASP A 145 4.87 -3.07 -12.43
CA ASP A 145 4.38 -2.76 -11.09
C ASP A 145 3.90 -1.31 -10.91
N GLU A 146 2.93 -1.08 -10.03
CA GLU A 146 2.44 0.25 -9.70
C GLU A 146 3.47 1.12 -8.95
N ALA A 147 4.47 0.53 -8.31
CA ALA A 147 5.53 1.23 -7.60
C ALA A 147 6.27 2.23 -8.51
N TRP A 148 6.37 1.93 -9.81
CA TRP A 148 6.96 2.84 -10.80
C TRP A 148 6.23 4.19 -10.94
N ARG A 149 4.96 4.27 -10.52
CA ARG A 149 4.18 5.52 -10.55
C ARG A 149 4.63 6.54 -9.51
N TYR A 150 5.40 6.11 -8.51
CA TYR A 150 5.93 7.00 -7.47
C TYR A 150 7.20 7.74 -7.90
N LEU A 151 7.80 7.36 -9.01
CA LEU A 151 8.90 8.12 -9.59
C LEU A 151 8.41 9.48 -10.09
N ASP A 152 9.21 10.52 -9.88
CA ASP A 152 8.92 11.84 -10.45
C ASP A 152 8.99 11.77 -11.99
N LYS A 153 8.35 12.72 -12.68
CA LYS A 153 8.34 12.84 -14.15
C LYS A 153 9.75 12.85 -14.74
N ARG A 154 10.72 13.42 -14.01
CA ARG A 154 12.14 13.47 -14.40
C ARG A 154 12.80 12.10 -14.37
N ASP A 155 12.30 11.20 -13.53
CA ASP A 155 12.85 9.87 -13.29
C ASP A 155 12.12 8.77 -14.07
N VAL A 156 11.00 9.08 -14.73
CA VAL A 156 10.28 8.14 -15.61
C VAL A 156 11.19 7.60 -16.72
N GLU A 157 12.11 8.42 -17.22
CA GLU A 157 13.10 8.00 -18.22
C GLU A 157 14.00 6.86 -17.69
N LEU A 158 14.26 6.78 -16.37
CA LEU A 158 15.04 5.70 -15.76
C LEU A 158 14.37 4.34 -15.96
N LYS A 159 13.04 4.28 -15.85
CA LYS A 159 12.29 3.04 -16.09
C LYS A 159 12.44 2.58 -17.54
N VAL A 160 12.32 3.50 -18.49
CA VAL A 160 12.45 3.19 -19.92
C VAL A 160 13.86 2.71 -20.22
N LYS A 161 14.88 3.44 -19.75
CA LYS A 161 16.29 3.04 -19.87
C LYS A 161 16.52 1.66 -19.27
N LEU A 162 16.07 1.44 -18.04
CA LEU A 162 16.20 0.15 -17.36
C LEU A 162 15.61 -0.98 -18.22
N ALA A 163 14.37 -0.82 -18.71
CA ALA A 163 13.74 -1.81 -19.58
C ALA A 163 14.56 -2.08 -20.85
N THR A 164 15.07 -1.05 -21.51
CA THR A 164 15.91 -1.18 -22.71
C THR A 164 17.20 -1.93 -22.41
N PHE A 165 17.91 -1.57 -21.35
CA PHE A 165 19.18 -2.20 -20.98
C PHE A 165 18.99 -3.64 -20.48
N LEU A 166 17.86 -3.94 -19.83
CA LEU A 166 17.51 -5.31 -19.44
C LEU A 166 17.34 -6.21 -20.66
N LEU A 167 16.59 -5.75 -21.68
CA LEU A 167 16.39 -6.50 -22.93
C LEU A 167 17.70 -6.64 -23.71
N LEU A 168 18.50 -5.57 -23.77
CA LEU A 168 19.81 -5.60 -24.43
C LEU A 168 20.74 -6.61 -23.75
N PHE A 169 20.81 -6.59 -22.42
CA PHE A 169 21.60 -7.53 -21.64
C PHE A 169 21.13 -8.97 -21.86
N GLU A 170 19.82 -9.22 -21.81
CA GLU A 170 19.27 -10.57 -22.03
C GLU A 170 19.65 -11.11 -23.42
N SER A 171 19.59 -10.28 -24.46
CA SER A 171 20.00 -10.65 -25.82
C SER A 171 21.51 -10.98 -25.90
N GLN A 172 22.36 -10.12 -25.31
CA GLN A 172 23.81 -10.32 -25.27
C GLN A 172 24.17 -11.57 -24.45
N ALA A 173 23.59 -11.72 -23.26
CA ALA A 173 23.81 -12.87 -22.38
C ALA A 173 23.38 -14.18 -23.02
N THR A 174 22.23 -14.21 -23.72
CA THR A 174 21.80 -15.39 -24.47
C THR A 174 22.83 -15.76 -25.54
N THR A 175 23.35 -14.77 -26.27
CA THR A 175 24.39 -14.99 -27.27
C THR A 175 25.69 -15.51 -26.65
N VAL A 176 26.12 -14.97 -25.50
CA VAL A 176 27.26 -15.47 -24.72
C VAL A 176 27.05 -16.94 -24.35
N LEU A 177 25.87 -17.28 -23.81
CA LEU A 177 25.54 -18.65 -23.38
C LEU A 177 25.52 -19.64 -24.55
N GLU A 178 25.04 -19.23 -25.71
CA GLU A 178 25.03 -20.04 -26.93
C GLU A 178 26.43 -20.28 -27.49
N ARG A 179 27.24 -19.22 -27.61
CA ARG A 179 28.61 -19.29 -28.16
C ARG A 179 29.56 -20.08 -27.24
N THR A 180 29.36 -19.99 -25.94
CA THR A 180 30.14 -20.74 -24.93
C THR A 180 29.62 -22.15 -24.67
N LYS A 181 28.52 -22.58 -25.30
CA LYS A 181 27.88 -23.88 -25.00
C LYS A 181 28.78 -25.08 -25.25
N LYS A 182 29.64 -25.02 -26.27
CA LYS A 182 30.56 -26.11 -26.68
C LYS A 182 32.01 -25.88 -26.25
N SER A 183 32.30 -24.75 -25.63
CA SER A 183 33.66 -24.39 -25.20
C SER A 183 34.03 -25.10 -23.90
N ASP A 184 35.32 -25.37 -23.69
CA ASP A 184 35.82 -25.90 -22.42
C ASP A 184 35.58 -24.89 -21.29
N PRO A 185 34.86 -25.25 -20.20
CA PRO A 185 34.62 -24.37 -19.07
C PRO A 185 35.89 -23.82 -18.39
N LYS A 186 37.02 -24.51 -18.53
CA LYS A 186 38.32 -24.12 -17.96
C LYS A 186 39.16 -23.27 -18.92
N ALA A 187 38.72 -23.06 -20.16
CA ALA A 187 39.41 -22.16 -21.07
C ALA A 187 39.20 -20.69 -20.64
N PRO A 188 40.18 -19.79 -20.88
CA PRO A 188 39.98 -18.35 -20.73
C PRO A 188 38.89 -17.85 -21.70
N ILE A 189 38.04 -16.92 -21.26
CA ILE A 189 36.94 -16.38 -22.10
C ILE A 189 37.44 -15.69 -23.37
N ASP A 190 38.65 -15.11 -23.32
CA ASP A 190 39.27 -14.42 -24.45
C ASP A 190 39.61 -15.37 -25.62
N THR A 191 39.67 -16.68 -25.36
CA THR A 191 39.83 -17.70 -26.40
C THR A 191 38.54 -17.97 -27.18
N VAL A 192 37.39 -17.53 -26.67
CA VAL A 192 36.10 -17.63 -27.34
C VAL A 192 35.94 -16.43 -28.27
N SER A 193 36.22 -16.64 -29.54
CA SER A 193 36.04 -15.64 -30.59
C SER A 193 34.62 -15.06 -30.56
N ASN A 194 34.52 -13.73 -30.56
CA ASN A 194 33.26 -13.00 -30.51
C ASN A 194 32.36 -13.45 -29.34
N SER A 195 32.88 -13.61 -28.12
CA SER A 195 32.07 -14.03 -26.98
C SER A 195 30.90 -13.08 -26.65
N LEU A 196 30.97 -11.81 -27.08
CA LEU A 196 30.10 -10.70 -26.66
C LEU A 196 30.12 -10.42 -25.13
N TRP A 197 31.07 -11.00 -24.42
CA TRP A 197 31.22 -10.77 -22.98
C TRP A 197 31.60 -9.32 -22.64
N PRO A 198 32.53 -8.66 -23.36
CA PRO A 198 32.84 -7.25 -23.10
C PRO A 198 31.61 -6.34 -23.21
N GLU A 199 30.78 -6.53 -24.22
CA GLU A 199 29.55 -5.76 -24.46
C GLU A 199 28.49 -6.08 -23.41
N ALA A 200 28.32 -7.35 -23.03
CA ALA A 200 27.44 -7.73 -21.92
C ALA A 200 27.89 -7.11 -20.59
N ARG A 201 29.20 -7.03 -20.34
CA ARG A 201 29.80 -6.42 -19.16
C ARG A 201 29.59 -4.90 -19.15
N GLU A 202 29.71 -4.23 -20.28
CA GLU A 202 29.41 -2.81 -20.42
C GLU A 202 27.94 -2.51 -20.10
N THR A 203 27.02 -3.31 -20.67
CA THR A 203 25.58 -3.21 -20.36
C THR A 203 25.29 -3.42 -18.87
N LEU A 204 26.02 -4.34 -18.20
CA LEU A 204 25.91 -4.50 -16.74
C LEU A 204 26.41 -3.27 -15.97
N ALA A 205 27.46 -2.60 -16.44
CA ALA A 205 27.94 -1.37 -15.84
C ALA A 205 26.91 -0.23 -15.98
N ASP A 206 26.28 -0.11 -17.15
CA ASP A 206 25.19 0.83 -17.38
C ASP A 206 23.98 0.54 -16.48
N LEU A 207 23.64 -0.74 -16.31
CA LEU A 207 22.60 -1.16 -15.37
C LEU A 207 22.97 -0.79 -13.92
N ASP A 208 24.22 -0.94 -13.47
CA ASP A 208 24.64 -0.49 -12.14
C ASP A 208 24.49 1.04 -11.99
N ALA A 209 24.87 1.82 -13.01
CA ALA A 209 24.71 3.26 -13.01
C ALA A 209 23.22 3.68 -12.97
N ILE A 210 22.35 2.97 -13.68
CA ILE A 210 20.89 3.17 -13.61
C ILE A 210 20.38 2.79 -12.22
N GLY A 211 20.85 1.69 -11.64
CA GLY A 211 20.48 1.25 -10.31
C GLY A 211 20.86 2.26 -9.23
N ILE A 212 22.01 2.93 -9.34
CA ILE A 212 22.38 4.05 -8.45
C ILE A 212 21.36 5.18 -8.54
N LYS A 213 21.05 5.62 -9.77
CA LYS A 213 20.08 6.71 -9.99
C LYS A 213 18.67 6.33 -9.52
N LEU A 214 18.30 5.05 -9.63
CA LEU A 214 17.01 4.55 -9.15
C LEU A 214 16.93 4.56 -7.63
N GLU A 215 18.03 4.20 -6.95
CA GLU A 215 18.13 4.30 -5.48
C GLU A 215 18.01 5.75 -5.03
N GLU A 216 18.76 6.67 -5.65
CA GLU A 216 18.66 8.12 -5.39
C GLU A 216 17.24 8.65 -5.63
N ALA A 217 16.59 8.22 -6.72
CA ALA A 217 15.21 8.61 -7.02
C ALA A 217 14.24 8.09 -5.95
N ALA A 218 14.42 6.85 -5.47
CA ALA A 218 13.61 6.27 -4.41
C ALA A 218 13.83 6.92 -3.04
N GLU A 219 15.00 7.51 -2.78
CA GLU A 219 15.27 8.32 -1.58
C GLU A 219 14.56 9.68 -1.61
N ARG A 220 14.31 10.24 -2.79
CA ARG A 220 13.58 11.51 -2.94
C ARG A 220 12.07 11.38 -2.76
N ILE A 221 11.52 10.17 -2.79
CA ILE A 221 10.08 9.95 -2.59
C ILE A 221 9.75 10.24 -1.12
N PRO A 222 8.88 11.21 -0.83
CA PRO A 222 8.56 11.58 0.54
C PRO A 222 7.95 10.40 1.32
N GLU A 223 8.40 10.21 2.56
CA GLU A 223 7.71 9.38 3.53
C GLU A 223 6.43 10.12 3.92
N ILE A 224 5.28 9.62 3.43
CA ILE A 224 3.94 10.17 3.72
C ILE A 224 3.58 9.94 5.18
#